data_AF-A0A537W5V9-F1
#
_entry.id   AF-A0A537W5V9-F1
#
_cell.length_a   1.000
_cell.length_b   1.000
_cell.length_c   1.000
_cell.angle_alpha   90.00
_cell.angle_beta   90.00
_cell.angle_gamma   90.00
#
_symmetry.space_group_name_H-M   'P 1'
#
loop_
_entity.id
_entity.type
_entity.pdbx_description
1 polymer ?
#
loop_
_entity_poly.entity_id
_entity_poly.type
_entity_poly.pdbx_seq_one_letter_code
_entity_poly.pdbx_strand_id
1 'polypeptide(L)' 'MDAVLDRQGAQRIGAPGDQFDPERHEAVAVRASGEVPDRTIVEVQRSGVAHGDRVIRPAQVVVARAPEHAH' A
#
# COMPACT_ATOMS: atom_id res chain seq x y z
N MET A 1 -21.82 15.16 -27.61
CA MET A 1 -21.71 14.10 -26.59
C MET A 1 -20.42 14.36 -25.84
N ASP A 2 -20.51 15.22 -24.81
CA ASP A 2 -19.41 15.58 -23.91
C ASP A 2 -18.92 14.33 -23.18
N ALA A 3 -17.86 13.72 -23.68
CA ALA A 3 -17.16 12.65 -22.98
C ALA A 3 -16.32 13.31 -21.87
N VAL A 4 -16.99 13.49 -20.74
CA VAL A 4 -16.49 13.96 -19.46
C VAL A 4 -15.10 13.40 -19.16
N LEU A 5 -14.14 14.32 -19.16
CA LEU A 5 -12.89 14.34 -18.40
C LEU A 5 -12.17 12.99 -18.23
N ASP A 6 -11.06 12.90 -18.96
CA ASP A 6 -9.88 12.14 -18.58
C ASP A 6 -9.57 12.33 -17.08
N ARG A 7 -10.10 11.43 -16.25
CA ARG A 7 -9.69 11.24 -14.86
C ARG A 7 -8.56 10.21 -14.79
N GLN A 8 -7.80 10.00 -15.87
CA GLN A 8 -6.92 8.85 -16.00
C GLN A 8 -5.58 8.99 -15.29
N GLY A 9 -5.30 10.17 -14.72
CA GLY A 9 -4.02 10.40 -14.09
C GLY A 9 -3.85 9.77 -12.70
N ALA A 10 -4.86 9.84 -11.83
CA ALA A 10 -4.72 9.46 -10.42
C ALA A 10 -5.14 7.99 -10.16
N GLN A 11 -4.17 7.14 -9.86
CA GLN A 11 -4.38 5.74 -9.46
C GLN A 11 -4.27 5.59 -7.94
N ARG A 12 -5.17 4.80 -7.36
CA ARG A 12 -5.09 4.44 -5.94
C ARG A 12 -3.99 3.39 -5.75
N ILE A 13 -3.22 3.55 -4.68
CA ILE A 13 -2.13 2.65 -4.29
C ILE A 13 -2.36 2.14 -2.86
N GLY A 14 -1.82 0.96 -2.57
CA GLY A 14 -1.98 0.25 -1.31
C GLY A 14 -3.31 -0.50 -1.22
N ALA A 15 -3.26 -1.83 -1.34
CA ALA A 15 -4.37 -2.74 -1.13
C ALA A 15 -3.95 -3.84 -0.12
N PRO A 16 -4.88 -4.38 0.68
CA PRO A 16 -4.57 -5.54 1.52
C PRO A 16 -4.22 -6.75 0.65
N GLY A 17 -3.10 -7.40 0.96
CA GLY A 17 -2.50 -8.48 0.19
C GLY A 17 -1.40 -8.04 -0.76
N ASP A 18 -1.26 -6.74 -1.06
CA ASP A 18 -0.16 -6.23 -1.88
C ASP A 18 1.16 -6.24 -1.10
N GLN A 19 2.27 -6.25 -1.85
CA GLN A 19 3.60 -6.12 -1.27
C GLN A 19 3.84 -4.67 -0.83
N PHE A 20 4.46 -4.51 0.32
CA PHE A 20 4.78 -3.20 0.86
C PHE A 20 6.00 -2.60 0.14
N ASP A 21 5.73 -1.63 -0.71
CA ASP A 21 6.75 -0.72 -1.27
C ASP A 21 6.92 0.56 -0.42
N PRO A 22 8.08 0.83 0.19
CA PRO A 22 8.33 2.05 0.95
C PRO A 22 8.31 3.33 0.11
N GLU A 23 8.49 3.24 -1.21
CA GLU A 23 8.39 4.39 -2.12
C GLU A 23 6.94 4.84 -2.37
N ARG A 24 5.98 3.92 -2.19
CA ARG A 24 4.55 4.11 -2.53
C ARG A 24 3.65 3.99 -1.30
N HIS A 25 4.15 3.40 -0.23
CA HIS A 25 3.41 3.08 0.98
C HIS A 25 4.16 3.53 2.22
N GLU A 26 3.40 4.00 3.20
CA GLU A 26 3.87 4.45 4.51
C GLU A 26 3.37 3.46 5.55
N ALA A 27 4.28 2.67 6.12
CA ALA A 27 3.96 1.72 7.17
C ALA A 27 3.71 2.46 8.49
N VAL A 28 2.45 2.69 8.82
CA VAL A 28 2.07 3.38 10.07
C VAL A 28 2.02 2.43 11.27
N ALA A 29 1.86 1.13 11.01
CA ALA A 29 1.91 0.10 12.03
C ALA A 29 2.43 -1.22 11.44
N VAL A 30 2.91 -2.09 12.32
CA VAL A 30 3.38 -3.43 11.96
C VAL A 30 2.59 -4.44 12.79
N ARG A 31 2.02 -5.44 12.12
CA ARG A 31 1.29 -6.54 12.76
C ARG A 31 2.11 -7.82 12.62
N ALA A 32 2.41 -8.47 13.74
CA ALA A 32 2.98 -9.82 13.69
C ALA A 32 1.91 -10.77 13.12
N SER A 33 2.21 -11.42 11.99
CA SER A 33 1.30 -12.38 11.36
C SER A 33 2.11 -13.55 10.82
N GLY A 34 1.67 -14.76 11.13
CA GLY A 34 2.20 -15.99 10.53
C GLY A 34 1.39 -16.47 9.32
N GLU A 35 0.27 -15.82 9.01
CA GLU A 35 -0.62 -16.20 7.90
C GLU A 35 -0.20 -15.60 6.56
N VAL A 36 0.55 -14.49 6.59
CA VAL A 36 1.01 -13.80 5.38
C VAL A 36 2.52 -13.56 5.41
N PRO A 37 3.18 -13.45 4.25
CA PRO A 37 4.62 -13.18 4.17
C PRO A 37 5.01 -11.87 4.85
N ASP A 38 6.28 -11.75 5.23
CA ASP A 38 6.81 -10.47 5.69
C ASP A 38 6.66 -9.40 4.61
N ARG A 39 6.53 -8.14 5.06
CA ARG A 39 6.34 -6.98 4.17
C ARG A 39 5.10 -7.09 3.28
N THR A 40 4.06 -7.77 3.74
CA THR A 40 2.75 -7.80 3.07
C THR A 40 1.81 -6.80 3.72
N ILE A 41 1.05 -6.04 2.94
CA ILE A 41 0.04 -5.13 3.48
C ILE A 41 -1.11 -5.97 4.04
N VAL A 42 -1.39 -5.85 5.33
CA VAL A 42 -2.53 -6.54 5.97
C VAL A 42 -3.75 -5.66 6.08
N GLU A 43 -3.56 -4.34 6.16
CA GLU A 43 -4.65 -3.39 6.29
C GLU A 43 -4.24 -2.04 5.69
N VAL A 44 -5.19 -1.36 5.06
CA VAL A 44 -4.99 -0.01 4.50
C VAL A 44 -5.75 0.97 5.39
N GLN A 45 -5.01 1.69 6.22
CA GLN A 45 -5.55 2.75 7.07
C GLN A 45 -5.97 3.97 6.23
N ARG A 46 -5.18 4.27 5.18
CA ARG A 46 -5.52 5.32 4.24
C ARG A 46 -5.02 5.01 2.85
N SER A 47 -5.93 5.01 1.88
CA SER A 47 -5.57 4.83 0.47
C SER A 47 -4.62 5.94 0.01
N GLY A 48 -3.54 5.53 -0.65
CA GLY A 48 -2.60 6.44 -1.30
C GLY A 48 -3.09 6.81 -2.69
N VAL A 49 -2.44 7.82 -3.28
CA VAL A 49 -2.70 8.25 -4.66
C VAL A 49 -1.37 8.46 -5.36
N ALA A 50 -1.21 7.83 -6.52
CA ALA A 50 -0.14 8.09 -7.48
C ALA A 50 -0.71 8.71 -8.75
N HIS A 51 0.09 9.54 -9.43
CA HIS A 51 -0.25 10.10 -10.72
C HIS A 51 0.87 9.82 -11.72
N GLY A 52 0.64 8.86 -12.63
CA GLY A 52 1.70 8.27 -13.45
C GLY A 52 2.82 7.68 -12.57
N ASP A 53 4.06 8.07 -12.84
CA ASP A 53 5.24 7.66 -12.06
C ASP A 53 5.38 8.36 -10.71
N ARG A 54 4.61 9.43 -10.45
CA ARG A 54 4.79 10.24 -9.25
C ARG A 54 3.79 9.86 -8.16
N VAL A 55 4.28 9.45 -7.01
CA VAL A 55 3.44 9.29 -5.81
C VAL A 55 3.06 10.67 -5.28
N ILE A 56 1.77 10.99 -5.34
CA ILE A 56 1.23 12.25 -4.81
C ILE A 56 1.09 12.15 -3.30
N ARG A 57 0.69 10.98 -2.82
CA ARG A 57 0.57 10.68 -1.40
C ARG A 57 0.74 9.18 -1.17
N PRO A 58 1.66 8.76 -0.28
CA PRO A 58 1.79 7.35 0.06
C PRO A 58 0.53 6.83 0.75
N ALA A 59 0.24 5.55 0.56
CA ALA A 59 -0.84 4.88 1.28
C ALA A 59 -0.38 4.56 2.69
N GLN A 60 -1.18 4.91 3.70
CA GLN A 60 -0.89 4.51 5.07
C GLN A 60 -1.41 3.10 5.28
N VAL A 61 -0.51 2.20 5.58
CA VAL A 61 -0.79 0.76 5.63
C VAL A 61 -0.20 0.13 6.88
N VAL A 62 -0.82 -0.97 7.29
CA VAL A 62 -0.30 -1.87 8.30
C VAL A 62 0.37 -3.02 7.57
N VAL A 63 1.62 -3.28 7.90
CA VAL A 63 2.42 -4.34 7.29
C VAL A 63 2.50 -5.57 8.19
N ALA A 64 2.44 -6.74 7.60
CA ALA A 64 2.80 -7.97 8.26
C ALA A 64 4.30 -8.05 8.49
N ARG A 65 4.67 -8.43 9.71
CA ARG A 65 6.00 -8.92 10.02
C ARG A 65 5.88 -10.40 10.33
N ALA A 66 6.61 -11.23 9.57
CA ALA A 66 6.75 -12.63 9.92
C ALA A 66 7.36 -12.71 11.33
N PRO A 67 6.89 -13.62 12.20
CA PRO A 67 7.58 -13.88 13.45
C PRO A 67 8.99 -14.32 13.08
N GLU A 68 9.99 -13.50 13.43
CA GLU A 68 11.38 -13.85 13.23
C GLU A 68 11.60 -15.22 13.87
N HIS A 69 11.86 -16.24 13.05
CA HIS A 69 12.56 -17.41 13.52
C HIS A 69 13.94 -16.88 13.95
N ALA A 70 14.06 -16.57 15.24
CA ALA A 70 15.35 -16.43 15.89
C ALA A 70 16.08 -17.74 15.62
N HIS A 71 17.09 -17.66 14.74
CA HIS A 71 18.01 -18.76 14.49
C HIS A 71 18.89 -18.99 15.71
#